data_AF-A0A524JJL0-F1
#
_entry.id   AF-A0A524JJL0-F1
#
_cell.length_a   1.000
_cell.length_b   1.000
_cell.length_c   1.000
_cell.angle_alpha   90.00
_cell.angle_beta   90.00
_cell.angle_gamma   90.00
#
_symmetry.space_group_name_H-M   'P 1'
#
loop_
_entity.id
_entity.type
_entity.pdbx_description
1 polymer ?
#
loop_
_entity_poly.entity_id
_entity_poly.type
_entity_poly.pdbx_seq_one_letter_code
_entity_poly.pdbx_strand_id
1 'polypeptide(L)'
;MYGLSISAAVLGITAFGYFTLKLEPGTINNMAFYTLILAQLLNLFNIPKSEGPFIKNEVTTNLWVWSAIALCIFLTFLAATIPVVAEALTINHLTLDQYMYIVLFAFGSLLMAQIIKRIGNF
;
A
#
# COMPACT_ATOMS: atom_id res chain seq x y z
N MET A 1 4.63 13.82 6.43
CA MET A 1 4.45 12.71 7.39
C MET A 1 3.96 11.44 6.69
N TYR A 2 2.81 11.44 6.02
CA TYR A 2 2.26 10.26 5.33
C TYR A 2 3.20 9.60 4.31
N GLY A 3 3.88 10.41 3.48
CA GLY A 3 4.89 9.89 2.54
C GLY A 3 6.06 9.17 3.21
N LEU A 4 6.46 9.58 4.43
CA LEU A 4 7.51 8.88 5.18
C LEU A 4 7.05 7.49 5.63
N SER A 5 5.81 7.36 6.08
CA SER A 5 5.24 6.06 6.47
C SER A 5 5.11 5.11 5.28
N ILE A 6 4.69 5.62 4.11
CA ILE A 6 4.62 4.83 2.88
C ILE A 6 6.03 4.42 2.45
N SER A 7 6.98 5.35 2.39
CA SER A 7 8.37 5.03 2.03
C SER A 7 9.00 4.02 3.00
N ALA A 8 8.74 4.14 4.30
CA ALA A 8 9.22 3.18 5.29
C ALA A 8 8.64 1.78 5.06
N ALA A 9 7.36 1.66 4.71
CA ALA A 9 6.75 0.37 4.40
C ALA A 9 7.33 -0.25 3.11
N VAL A 10 7.51 0.56 2.05
CA VAL A 10 8.07 0.10 0.77
C VAL A 10 9.54 -0.30 0.89
N LEU A 11 10.35 0.49 1.61
CA LEU A 11 11.73 0.14 1.90
C LEU A 11 11.80 -1.08 2.83
N GLY A 12 10.88 -1.17 3.80
CA GLY A 12 10.77 -2.28 4.73
C GLY A 12 10.52 -3.60 4.01
N ILE A 13 9.54 -3.65 3.11
CA ILE A 13 9.26 -4.90 2.37
C ILE A 13 10.37 -5.23 1.38
N THR A 14 11.01 -4.22 0.77
CA THR A 14 12.17 -4.41 -0.11
C THR A 14 13.34 -5.03 0.67
N ALA A 15 13.67 -4.46 1.84
CA ALA A 15 14.72 -4.97 2.70
C ALA A 15 14.40 -6.36 3.23
N PHE A 16 13.15 -6.61 3.64
CA PHE A 16 12.70 -7.93 4.10
C PHE A 16 12.78 -8.99 2.99
N GLY A 17 12.33 -8.64 1.78
CA GLY A 17 12.43 -9.50 0.60
C GLY A 17 13.87 -9.85 0.24
N TYR A 18 14.80 -8.90 0.38
CA TYR A 18 16.22 -9.10 0.08
C TYR A 18 16.96 -9.87 1.19
N PHE A 19 16.88 -9.42 2.44
CA PHE A 19 17.68 -9.96 3.54
C PHE A 19 17.11 -11.24 4.17
N THR A 20 15.78 -11.36 4.25
CA THR A 20 15.12 -12.48 4.92
C THR A 20 14.70 -13.56 3.93
N LEU A 21 13.95 -13.16 2.89
CA LEU A 21 13.37 -14.12 1.95
C LEU A 21 14.30 -14.47 0.78
N LYS A 22 15.38 -13.70 0.55
CA LYS A 22 16.37 -13.89 -0.53
C LYS A 22 15.71 -14.09 -1.90
N LEU A 23 14.68 -13.31 -2.19
CA LEU A 23 13.91 -13.40 -3.44
C LEU A 23 14.65 -12.76 -4.60
N GLU A 24 14.24 -13.10 -5.82
CA GLU A 24 14.75 -12.45 -7.02
C GLU A 24 14.32 -10.97 -7.10
N PRO A 25 15.15 -10.09 -7.73
CA PRO A 25 14.88 -8.66 -7.80
C PRO A 25 13.51 -8.30 -8.40
N GLY A 26 13.05 -9.02 -9.42
CA GLY A 26 11.72 -8.78 -10.03
C GLY A 26 10.58 -9.05 -9.05
N THR A 27 10.68 -10.12 -8.26
CA THR A 27 9.69 -10.46 -7.23
C THR A 27 9.67 -9.42 -6.12
N ILE A 28 10.85 -8.97 -5.65
CA ILE A 28 10.96 -7.91 -4.66
C ILE A 28 10.36 -6.60 -5.18
N ASN A 29 10.62 -6.25 -6.45
CA ASN A 29 10.06 -5.06 -7.09
C ASN A 29 8.53 -5.11 -7.11
N ASN A 30 7.93 -6.25 -7.47
CA ASN A 30 6.48 -6.41 -7.45
C ASN A 30 5.90 -6.32 -6.04
N MET A 31 6.56 -6.91 -5.05
CA MET A 31 6.14 -6.79 -3.65
C MET A 31 6.18 -5.33 -3.19
N ALA A 32 7.23 -4.58 -3.54
CA ALA A 32 7.34 -3.15 -3.27
C ALA A 32 6.25 -2.34 -3.98
N PHE A 33 5.98 -2.63 -5.26
CA PHE A 33 4.96 -1.97 -6.08
C PHE A 33 3.55 -2.16 -5.50
N TYR A 34 3.14 -3.40 -5.21
CA TYR A 34 1.83 -3.66 -4.62
C TYR A 34 1.70 -3.09 -3.20
N THR A 35 2.78 -3.12 -2.40
CA THR A 35 2.80 -2.48 -1.07
C THR A 35 2.59 -0.98 -1.19
N LEU A 36 3.25 -0.33 -2.16
CA LEU A 36 3.09 1.10 -2.44
C LEU A 36 1.64 1.44 -2.80
N ILE A 37 1.01 0.67 -3.70
CA ILE A 37 -0.40 0.88 -4.10
C ILE A 37 -1.32 0.75 -2.88
N LEU A 38 -1.21 -0.37 -2.13
CA LEU A 38 -2.05 -0.59 -0.96
C LEU A 38 -1.82 0.47 0.11
N ALA A 39 -0.57 0.84 0.40
CA ALA A 39 -0.25 1.87 1.36
C ALA A 39 -0.83 3.24 0.95
N GLN A 40 -0.84 3.57 -0.34
CA GLN A 40 -1.48 4.78 -0.85
C GLN A 40 -3.00 4.76 -0.67
N LEU A 41 -3.66 3.64 -1.00
CA LEU A 41 -5.10 3.47 -0.80
C LEU A 41 -5.47 3.54 0.69
N LEU A 42 -4.69 2.88 1.54
CA LEU A 42 -4.85 2.91 3.00
C LEU A 42 -4.62 4.30 3.58
N ASN A 43 -3.69 5.07 3.01
CA ASN A 43 -3.43 6.44 3.44
C ASN A 43 -4.62 7.39 3.22
N LEU A 44 -5.49 7.12 2.23
CA LEU A 44 -6.70 7.93 2.01
C LEU A 44 -7.62 7.95 3.24
N PHE A 45 -7.68 6.85 4.00
CA PHE A 45 -8.44 6.76 5.24
C PHE A 45 -7.87 7.62 6.38
N ASN A 46 -6.62 8.07 6.28
CA ASN A 46 -5.94 8.84 7.33
C ASN A 46 -6.04 10.37 7.14
N ILE A 47 -6.55 10.82 5.98
CA ILE A 47 -6.72 12.21 5.58
C ILE A 47 -7.87 12.97 6.30
N PRO A 48 -9.06 12.39 6.58
CA PRO A 48 -10.17 13.18 7.12
C PRO A 48 -9.82 13.81 8.48
N LYS A 49 -10.17 15.10 8.61
CA LYS A 49 -9.90 15.95 9.78
C LYS A 49 -10.99 15.92 10.85
N SER A 50 -12.14 15.32 10.56
CA SER A 50 -13.27 15.35 11.48
C SER A 50 -12.96 14.52 12.72
N GLU A 51 -13.17 15.09 13.91
CA GLU A 51 -12.92 14.54 15.25
C GLU A 51 -13.81 13.33 15.59
N GLY A 52 -14.20 12.54 14.58
CA GLY A 52 -15.10 11.40 14.68
C GLY A 52 -14.38 10.04 14.69
N PRO A 53 -15.08 8.98 15.13
CA PRO A 53 -14.51 7.63 15.24
C PRO A 53 -14.05 7.05 13.88
N PHE A 54 -12.91 6.34 13.91
CA PHE A 54 -12.21 5.74 12.76
C PHE A 54 -13.08 4.82 11.85
N ILE A 55 -14.16 4.24 12.39
CA ILE A 55 -14.99 3.24 11.71
C ILE A 55 -16.24 3.87 11.05
N LYS A 56 -16.61 5.10 11.43
CA LYS A 56 -17.68 5.89 10.79
C LYS A 56 -17.15 7.30 10.52
N ASN A 57 -16.31 7.42 9.51
CA ASN A 57 -15.77 8.71 9.08
C ASN A 57 -16.17 9.00 7.64
N GLU A 58 -16.09 10.27 7.22
CA GLU A 58 -16.49 10.73 5.89
C GLU A 58 -15.89 9.90 4.77
N VAL A 59 -14.68 9.37 4.93
CA VAL A 59 -14.05 8.48 3.93
C VAL A 59 -14.77 7.14 3.80
N THR A 60 -15.17 6.51 4.90
CA THR A 60 -15.86 5.21 4.87
C THR A 60 -17.29 5.29 4.32
N THR A 61 -17.93 6.46 4.43
CA THR A 61 -19.29 6.72 3.92
C THR A 61 -19.32 7.42 2.57
N ASN A 62 -18.18 7.93 2.07
CA ASN A 62 -18.15 8.65 0.81
C ASN A 62 -17.97 7.69 -0.38
N LEU A 63 -19.03 7.60 -1.19
CA LEU A 63 -19.08 6.78 -2.40
C LEU A 63 -18.00 7.16 -3.44
N TRP A 64 -17.58 8.43 -3.49
CA TRP A 64 -16.51 8.87 -4.39
C TRP A 64 -15.15 8.29 -4.01
N VAL A 65 -14.86 8.16 -2.72
CA VAL A 65 -13.60 7.55 -2.27
C VAL A 65 -13.57 6.07 -2.61
N TRP A 66 -14.66 5.36 -2.38
CA TRP A 66 -14.79 3.95 -2.78
C TRP A 66 -14.70 3.77 -4.30
N SER A 67 -15.28 4.68 -5.08
CA SER A 67 -15.17 4.66 -6.54
C SER A 67 -13.73 4.88 -7.01
N ALA A 68 -12.99 5.80 -6.37
CA ALA A 68 -11.56 6.00 -6.65
C ALA A 68 -10.71 4.79 -6.27
N ILE A 69 -10.98 4.15 -5.12
CA ILE A 69 -10.31 2.91 -4.70
C ILE A 69 -10.57 1.80 -5.72
N ALA A 70 -11.83 1.59 -6.10
CA ALA A 70 -12.20 0.60 -7.10
C ALA A 70 -11.52 0.86 -8.45
N LEU A 71 -11.46 2.12 -8.88
CA LEU A 71 -10.76 2.53 -10.09
C LEU A 71 -9.25 2.28 -10.00
N CYS A 72 -8.60 2.59 -8.87
CA CYS A 72 -7.18 2.30 -8.67
C CYS A 72 -6.87 0.79 -8.70
N ILE A 73 -7.72 -0.03 -8.06
CA ILE A 73 -7.59 -1.49 -8.11
C ILE A 73 -7.77 -1.99 -9.55
N PHE A 74 -8.77 -1.45 -10.27
CA PHE A 74 -8.99 -1.78 -11.67
C PHE A 74 -7.80 -1.41 -12.56
N LEU A 75 -7.23 -0.21 -12.41
CA LEU A 75 -6.03 0.21 -13.13
C LEU A 75 -4.81 -0.65 -12.78
N THR A 76 -4.68 -1.09 -11.53
CA THR A 76 -3.61 -2.00 -11.12
C THR A 76 -3.73 -3.35 -11.82
N PHE A 77 -4.95 -3.87 -11.95
CA PHE A 77 -5.21 -5.09 -12.71
C PHE A 77 -4.94 -4.89 -14.20
N LEU A 78 -5.38 -3.76 -14.77
CA LEU A 78 -5.12 -3.41 -16.17
C LEU A 78 -3.62 -3.35 -16.46
N ALA A 79 -2.84 -2.74 -15.57
CA ALA A 79 -1.38 -2.67 -15.65
C ALA A 79 -0.73 -4.07 -15.67
N ALA A 80 -1.31 -5.05 -14.96
CA ALA A 80 -0.84 -6.44 -15.00
C ALA A 80 -1.20 -7.18 -16.29
N THR A 81 -2.25 -6.75 -17.00
CA THR A 81 -2.69 -7.38 -18.26
C THR A 81 -2.04 -6.80 -19.52
N ILE A 82 -1.59 -5.53 -19.47
CA ILE A 82 -0.96 -4.89 -20.63
C ILE A 82 0.52 -5.32 -20.67
N PRO A 83 0.96 -6.05 -21.72
CA PRO A 83 2.30 -6.66 -21.75
C PRO A 83 3.43 -5.64 -21.63
N VAL A 84 3.29 -4.47 -22.26
CA VAL A 84 4.28 -3.38 -22.17
C VAL A 84 4.44 -2.89 -20.72
N VAL A 85 3.34 -2.81 -19.97
CA VAL A 85 3.35 -2.36 -18.57
C VAL A 85 3.85 -3.47 -17.66
N ALA A 86 3.38 -4.70 -17.88
CA ALA A 86 3.84 -5.87 -17.14
C ALA A 86 5.34 -6.13 -17.31
N GLU A 87 5.89 -5.93 -18.50
CA GLU A 87 7.32 -6.04 -18.79
C GLU A 87 8.10 -4.90 -18.13
N ALA A 88 7.63 -3.65 -18.25
CA ALA A 88 8.25 -2.51 -17.59
C ALA A 88 8.28 -2.64 -16.05
N LEU A 89 7.25 -3.26 -15.47
CA LEU A 89 7.16 -3.52 -14.03
C LEU A 89 7.76 -4.87 -13.63
N THR A 90 8.19 -5.71 -14.58
CA THR A 90 8.66 -7.08 -14.35
C THR A 90 7.68 -7.92 -13.53
N ILE A 91 6.39 -7.88 -13.87
CA ILE A 91 5.33 -8.57 -13.13
C ILE A 91 5.52 -10.09 -13.23
N ASN A 92 5.90 -10.69 -12.10
CA ASN A 92 6.10 -12.11 -11.89
C ASN A 92 4.94 -12.68 -11.07
N HIS A 93 4.73 -14.00 -11.17
CA HIS A 93 3.79 -14.68 -10.29
C HIS A 93 4.24 -14.59 -8.83
N LEU A 94 3.40 -13.99 -7.99
CA LEU A 94 3.59 -13.93 -6.54
C LEU A 94 2.88 -15.11 -5.86
N THR A 95 3.51 -15.65 -4.83
CA THR A 95 2.89 -16.67 -3.97
C THR A 95 1.92 -16.03 -2.99
N LEU A 96 0.99 -16.83 -2.44
CA LEU A 96 0.05 -16.36 -1.41
C LEU A 96 0.77 -15.78 -0.18
N ASP A 97 1.90 -16.35 0.22
CA ASP A 97 2.72 -15.84 1.33
C ASP A 97 3.25 -14.44 1.04
N GLN A 98 3.66 -14.17 -0.20
CA GLN A 98 4.15 -12.84 -0.61
C GLN A 98 3.03 -11.80 -0.58
N TYR A 99 1.82 -12.16 -1.00
CA TYR A 99 0.64 -11.30 -0.84
C TYR A 99 0.33 -11.02 0.63
N MET A 100 0.51 -11.98 1.52
CA MET A 100 0.34 -11.77 2.96
C MET A 100 1.35 -10.74 3.50
N TYR A 101 2.62 -10.82 3.10
CA TYR A 101 3.63 -9.83 3.48
C TYR A 101 3.32 -8.42 2.92
N ILE A 102 2.88 -8.35 1.65
CA ILE A 102 2.46 -7.09 1.02
C ILE A 102 1.37 -6.41 1.85
N VAL A 103 0.33 -7.16 2.22
CA VAL A 103 -0.77 -6.65 3.06
C VAL A 103 -0.23 -6.23 4.44
N LEU A 104 0.59 -7.06 5.09
CA LEU A 104 1.16 -6.77 6.41
C LEU A 104 1.95 -5.44 6.42
N PHE A 105 2.84 -5.23 5.45
CA PHE A 105 3.64 -4.00 5.37
C PHE A 105 2.78 -2.78 5.01
N ALA A 106 1.79 -2.93 4.12
CA ALA A 106 0.86 -1.85 3.78
C ALA A 106 0.02 -1.41 5.00
N PHE A 107 -0.52 -2.36 5.77
CA PHE A 107 -1.20 -2.05 7.03
C PHE A 107 -0.24 -1.47 8.07
N GLY A 108 1.01 -1.93 8.09
CA GLY A 108 2.08 -1.34 8.89
C GLY A 108 2.31 0.15 8.61
N SER A 109 2.19 0.58 7.34
CA SER A 109 2.29 2.00 6.97
C SER A 109 1.17 2.83 7.59
N LEU A 110 -0.05 2.28 7.63
CA LEU A 110 -1.21 2.93 8.25
C LEU A 110 -1.02 3.07 9.76
N LEU A 111 -0.56 2.00 10.43
CA LEU A 111 -0.26 2.03 11.86
C LEU A 111 0.84 3.06 12.19
N MET A 112 1.92 3.09 11.41
CA MET A 112 2.97 4.10 11.56
C MET A 112 2.43 5.52 11.40
N ALA A 113 1.61 5.76 10.37
CA ALA A 113 1.04 7.08 10.14
C ALA A 113 0.12 7.52 11.28
N GLN A 114 -0.63 6.59 11.89
CA GLN A 114 -1.45 6.87 13.08
C GLN A 114 -0.61 7.15 14.32
N ILE A 115 0.44 6.39 14.57
CA ILE A 115 1.35 6.60 15.71
C ILE A 115 2.00 7.99 15.59
N ILE A 116 2.48 8.36 14.41
CA ILE A 116 3.05 9.68 14.16
C ILE A 116 2.01 10.79 14.39
N LYS A 117 0.77 10.60 13.92
CA LYS A 117 -0.33 11.55 14.14
C LYS A 117 -0.68 11.69 15.63
N ARG A 118 -0.68 10.58 16.37
CA ARG A 118 -1.00 10.55 17.81
C ARG A 118 0.10 11.15 18.69
N ILE A 119 1.37 10.91 18.34
CA ILE A 119 2.53 11.48 19.05
C ILE A 119 2.71 12.96 18.70
N GLY A 120 2.49 13.33 17.44
CA GLY A 120 2.63 14.70 16.94
C GLY A 120 1.41 15.60 17.17
N ASN A 121 0.44 15.17 17.99
CA ASN A 121 -0.79 15.92 18.24
C ASN A 121 -0.52 17.16 19.12
N PHE A 122 -0.05 18.22 18.46
CA PHE A 122 -0.64 19.56 18.58
C PHE A 122 -2.00 19.57 17.86
#